data_AF-A0A7H9BHB1-F1
#
_entry.id   AF-A0A7H9BHB1-F1
#
_cell.length_a   1.000
_cell.length_b   1.000
_cell.length_c   1.000
_cell.angle_alpha   90.00
_cell.angle_beta   90.00
_cell.angle_gamma   90.00
#
_symmetry.space_group_name_H-M   'P 1'
#
loop_
_entity.id
_entity.type
_entity.pdbx_description
1 polymer ?
#
loop_
_entity_poly.entity_id
_entity_poly.type
_entity_poly.pdbx_seq_one_letter_code
_entity_poly.pdbx_strand_id
1 'polypeptide(L)'
;MKLNVPNLKSGDDKTLVFALMQWLRSASSQINATADGRITAYDSAQTAAPSSGTWQQGDFVLNKTPSELGSAGSKYIIHGWRCVTSGTPGAWVQCRMLTGN
;
A
#
# COMPACT_ATOMS: atom_id res chain seq x y z
N MET A 1 -2.62 1.64 -5.64
CA MET A 1 -1.91 0.96 -6.77
C MET A 1 -1.94 1.86 -7.99
N LYS A 2 -0.78 2.19 -8.60
CA LYS A 2 -0.72 3.05 -9.79
C LYS A 2 -0.62 2.20 -11.05
N LEU A 3 -1.59 2.33 -11.94
CA LEU A 3 -1.52 1.77 -13.29
C LEU A 3 -0.44 2.52 -14.08
N ASN A 4 0.46 1.78 -14.73
CA ASN A 4 1.38 2.41 -15.67
C ASN A 4 0.59 2.85 -16.91
N VAL A 5 0.43 4.15 -17.09
CA VAL A 5 -0.19 4.74 -18.26
C VAL A 5 0.89 4.99 -19.31
N PRO A 6 0.90 4.26 -20.43
CA PRO A 6 1.90 4.45 -21.46
C PRO A 6 1.79 5.86 -22.07
N ASN A 7 2.94 6.51 -22.25
CA ASN A 7 3.00 7.81 -22.92
C ASN A 7 2.89 7.60 -24.44
N LEU A 8 1.68 7.75 -24.97
CA LEU A 8 1.37 7.59 -26.38
C LEU A 8 1.78 8.87 -27.14
N LYS A 9 2.69 8.73 -28.12
CA LYS A 9 2.91 9.77 -29.12
C LYS A 9 1.85 9.65 -30.20
N SER A 10 1.22 10.76 -30.59
CA SER A 10 0.17 10.77 -31.62
C SER A 10 0.73 10.35 -32.99
N GLY A 11 0.09 9.39 -33.65
CA GLY A 11 0.30 9.12 -35.08
C GLY A 11 0.80 7.73 -35.48
N ASP A 12 0.92 6.76 -34.56
CA ASP A 12 1.38 5.41 -34.90
C ASP A 12 0.46 4.32 -34.35
N ASP A 13 -0.44 3.79 -35.20
CA ASP A 13 -1.49 2.82 -34.83
C ASP A 13 -0.93 1.54 -34.20
N LYS A 14 0.26 1.11 -34.65
CA LYS A 14 0.96 -0.06 -34.07
C LYS A 14 1.41 0.21 -32.63
N THR A 15 1.81 1.45 -32.36
CA THR A 15 2.21 1.89 -31.02
C THR A 15 0.99 1.95 -30.09
N LEU A 16 -0.19 2.36 -30.60
CA LEU A 16 -1.44 2.32 -29.85
C LEU A 16 -1.85 0.89 -29.48
N VAL A 17 -1.85 -0.03 -30.44
CA VAL A 17 -2.21 -1.44 -30.21
C VAL A 17 -1.26 -2.08 -29.18
N PHE A 18 0.04 -1.83 -29.30
CA PHE A 18 1.03 -2.33 -28.35
C PHE A 18 0.81 -1.80 -26.93
N ALA A 19 0.60 -0.50 -26.79
CA ALA A 19 0.36 0.15 -25.51
C ALA A 19 -0.96 -0.32 -24.86
N LEU A 20 -2.03 -0.49 -25.64
CA LEU A 20 -3.29 -1.03 -25.15
C LEU A 20 -3.13 -2.47 -24.65
N MET A 21 -2.38 -3.30 -25.38
CA MET A 21 -2.09 -4.67 -24.96
C MET A 21 -1.26 -4.74 -23.68
N GLN A 22 -0.30 -3.83 -23.51
CA GLN A 22 0.48 -3.74 -22.27
C GLN A 22 -0.43 -3.36 -21.09
N TRP A 23 -1.32 -2.40 -21.29
CA TRP A 23 -2.27 -1.96 -20.27
C TRP A 23 -3.27 -3.06 -19.89
N LEU A 24 -3.86 -3.74 -20.88
CA LEU A 24 -4.79 -4.85 -20.65
C LEU A 24 -4.12 -5.99 -19.87
N ARG A 25 -2.87 -6.35 -20.19
CA ARG A 25 -2.13 -7.37 -19.41
C ARG A 25 -1.90 -6.95 -17.97
N SER A 26 -1.51 -5.69 -17.74
CA SER A 26 -1.33 -5.15 -16.39
C SER A 26 -2.64 -5.13 -15.61
N ALA A 27 -3.77 -4.81 -16.25
CA ALA A 27 -5.09 -4.84 -15.64
C ALA A 27 -5.54 -6.28 -15.33
N SER A 28 -5.42 -7.21 -16.27
CA SER A 28 -5.78 -8.62 -16.05
C SER A 28 -4.97 -9.27 -14.92
N SER A 29 -3.66 -8.97 -14.83
CA SER A 29 -2.83 -9.46 -13.72
C SER A 29 -3.33 -8.98 -12.36
N GLN A 30 -3.91 -7.78 -12.28
CA GLN A 30 -4.43 -7.23 -11.03
C GLN A 30 -5.78 -7.81 -10.65
N ILE A 31 -6.66 -7.98 -11.64
CA ILE A 31 -7.95 -8.62 -11.45
C ILE A 31 -7.74 -10.06 -10.95
N ASN A 32 -6.81 -10.80 -11.55
CA ASN A 32 -6.46 -12.16 -11.11
C ASN A 32 -5.88 -12.17 -9.70
N ALA A 33 -4.94 -11.27 -9.37
CA ALA A 33 -4.40 -11.16 -8.01
C ALA A 33 -5.49 -10.84 -6.97
N THR A 34 -6.46 -10.00 -7.33
CA THR A 34 -7.60 -9.66 -6.46
C THR A 34 -8.55 -10.85 -6.28
N ALA A 35 -8.83 -11.59 -7.35
CA ALA A 35 -9.62 -12.82 -7.31
C ALA A 35 -8.97 -13.90 -6.43
N ASP A 36 -7.63 -13.99 -6.45
CA ASP A 36 -6.84 -14.88 -5.58
C ASP A 36 -6.68 -14.33 -4.14
N GLY A 37 -7.38 -13.25 -3.78
CA GLY A 37 -7.34 -12.63 -2.46
C GLY A 37 -6.04 -11.86 -2.16
N ARG A 38 -5.13 -11.73 -3.12
CA ARG A 38 -3.90 -10.93 -3.03
C ARG A 38 -4.18 -9.48 -3.39
N ILE A 39 -4.77 -8.75 -2.45
CA ILE A 39 -4.99 -7.31 -2.57
C ILE A 39 -3.70 -6.56 -2.20
N THR A 40 -2.93 -6.13 -3.21
CA THR A 40 -1.81 -5.18 -3.05
C THR A 40 -2.29 -3.73 -3.24
N ALA A 41 -3.36 -3.34 -2.53
CA ALA A 41 -3.99 -2.02 -2.70
C ALA A 41 -3.39 -0.90 -1.84
N TYR A 42 -2.61 -1.23 -0.81
CA TYR A 42 -2.01 -0.24 0.09
C TYR A 42 -0.69 0.29 -0.49
N ASP A 43 -0.76 1.25 -1.41
CA ASP A 43 0.43 1.97 -1.89
C ASP A 43 1.07 2.85 -0.81
N SER A 44 0.30 3.20 0.21
CA SER A 44 0.77 3.87 1.42
C SER A 44 1.42 2.93 2.42
N ALA A 45 1.48 1.61 2.20
CA ALA A 45 2.08 0.69 3.18
C ALA A 45 3.60 0.95 3.34
N GLN A 46 4.02 1.23 4.57
CA GLN A 46 5.39 1.57 4.91
C GLN A 46 5.97 0.53 5.88
N THR A 47 7.29 0.56 6.06
CA THR A 47 7.99 -0.23 7.09
C THR A 47 8.08 0.51 8.44
N ALA A 48 7.69 1.79 8.48
CA ALA A 48 7.67 2.66 9.65
C ALA A 48 6.54 3.70 9.54
N ALA A 49 6.24 4.39 10.63
CA ALA A 49 5.33 5.53 10.60
C ALA A 49 5.83 6.60 9.61
N PRO A 50 4.94 7.30 8.87
CA PRO A 50 5.35 8.36 7.96
C PRO A 50 6.20 9.45 8.62
N SER A 51 7.31 9.80 7.99
CA SER A 51 8.20 10.92 8.37
C SER A 51 8.14 12.09 7.39
N SER A 52 7.34 11.98 6.33
CA SER A 52 7.11 13.01 5.32
C SER A 52 5.70 12.90 4.72
N GLY A 53 5.29 13.89 3.93
CA GLY A 53 3.95 13.99 3.35
C GLY A 53 2.96 14.69 4.28
N THR A 54 1.84 15.17 3.73
CA THR A 54 0.77 15.81 4.50
C THR A 54 -0.32 14.77 4.77
N TRP A 55 -0.68 14.62 6.05
CA TRP A 55 -1.61 13.61 6.52
C TRP A 55 -2.66 14.23 7.42
N GLN A 56 -3.85 13.65 7.40
CA GLN A 56 -4.98 14.07 8.22
C GLN A 56 -5.18 13.11 9.39
N GLN A 57 -5.67 13.64 10.51
CA GLN A 57 -6.11 12.82 11.64
C GLN A 57 -7.10 11.76 11.15
N GLY A 58 -6.88 10.52 11.55
CA GLY A 58 -7.65 9.37 11.10
C GLY A 58 -7.03 8.62 9.92
N ASP A 59 -6.00 9.14 9.25
CA ASP A 59 -5.31 8.39 8.19
C ASP A 59 -4.62 7.13 8.73
N PHE A 60 -4.57 6.08 7.90
CA PHE A 60 -3.90 4.83 8.23
C PHE A 60 -2.77 4.51 7.26
N VAL A 61 -1.68 3.99 7.84
CA VAL A 61 -0.60 3.37 7.09
C VAL A 61 -0.39 1.95 7.58
N LEU A 62 -0.59 0.98 6.68
CA LEU A 62 -0.36 -0.43 6.97
C LEU A 62 1.14 -0.72 7.10
N ASN A 63 1.53 -1.57 8.05
CA ASN A 63 2.87 -2.12 8.11
C ASN A 63 3.02 -3.25 7.08
N LYS A 64 3.85 -3.07 6.06
CA LYS A 64 4.08 -4.10 5.02
C LYS A 64 5.08 -5.19 5.41
N THR A 65 5.76 -5.04 6.55
CA THR A 65 6.70 -6.03 7.09
C THR A 65 6.41 -6.25 8.58
N PRO A 66 5.24 -6.83 8.94
CA PRO A 66 4.93 -7.11 10.32
C PRO A 66 5.87 -8.19 10.88
N SER A 67 6.42 -7.94 12.05
CA SER A 67 7.18 -8.91 12.84
C SER A 67 6.59 -9.01 14.24
N GLU A 68 6.73 -10.19 14.84
CA GLU A 68 6.30 -10.45 16.20
C GLU A 68 7.31 -9.87 17.19
N LEU A 69 6.83 -9.08 18.15
CA LEU A 69 7.59 -8.37 19.15
C LEU A 69 7.04 -8.66 20.54
N GLY A 70 7.81 -8.34 21.57
CA GLY A 70 7.43 -8.51 22.98
C GLY A 70 7.91 -9.83 23.58
N SER A 71 7.59 -10.01 24.87
CA SER A 71 7.93 -11.21 25.65
C SER A 71 6.84 -12.28 25.52
N ALA A 72 7.18 -13.53 25.87
CA ALA A 72 6.23 -14.63 25.93
C ALA A 72 5.04 -14.29 26.84
N GLY A 73 3.82 -14.63 26.39
CA GLY A 73 2.56 -14.30 27.04
C GLY A 73 2.05 -12.89 26.78
N SER A 74 2.79 -12.06 26.04
CA SER A 74 2.38 -10.70 25.68
C SER A 74 2.86 -10.30 24.28
N LYS A 75 3.02 -11.26 23.37
CA LYS A 75 3.51 -10.97 22.03
C LYS A 75 2.48 -10.22 21.20
N TYR A 76 3.00 -9.33 20.34
CA TYR A 76 2.19 -8.50 19.45
C TYR A 76 2.89 -8.25 18.13
N ILE A 77 2.10 -7.89 17.11
CA ILE A 77 2.60 -7.28 15.87
C ILE A 77 2.20 -5.81 15.82
N ILE A 78 2.99 -5.01 15.12
CA ILE A 78 2.57 -3.66 14.69
C ILE A 78 1.83 -3.84 13.37
N HIS A 79 0.49 -3.73 13.41
CA HIS A 79 -0.35 -3.84 12.22
C HIS A 79 -0.19 -2.62 11.30
N GLY A 80 0.03 -1.44 11.88
CA GLY A 80 0.25 -0.20 11.16
C GLY A 80 0.28 1.00 12.09
N TRP A 81 0.09 2.18 11.53
CA TRP A 81 0.10 3.45 12.25
C TRP A 81 -1.15 4.27 11.94
N ARG A 82 -1.71 4.91 12.97
CA ARG A 82 -2.84 5.84 12.87
C ARG A 82 -2.36 7.26 13.10
N CYS A 83 -2.74 8.18 12.21
CA CYS A 83 -2.49 9.60 12.42
C CYS A 83 -3.47 10.12 13.48
N VAL A 84 -2.95 10.63 14.61
CA VAL A 84 -3.76 11.18 15.71
C VAL A 84 -3.83 12.70 15.68
N THR A 85 -2.92 13.35 14.95
CA THR A 85 -2.90 14.80 14.74
C THR A 85 -2.49 15.09 13.30
N SER A 86 -3.29 15.84 12.55
CA SER A 86 -2.97 16.24 11.17
C SER A 86 -1.65 17.03 11.09
N GLY A 87 -0.93 16.93 9.98
CA GLY A 87 0.27 17.75 9.73
C GLY A 87 1.19 17.21 8.64
N THR A 88 2.43 17.71 8.63
CA THR A 88 3.49 17.32 7.68
C THR A 88 4.75 16.90 8.45
N PRO A 89 4.84 15.68 9.00
CA PRO A 89 4.04 14.48 8.72
C PRO A 89 3.07 14.07 9.85
N GLY A 90 2.33 15.00 10.46
CA GLY A 90 1.35 14.69 11.51
C GLY A 90 1.95 13.97 12.73
N ALA A 91 1.11 13.49 13.64
CA ALA A 91 1.51 12.65 14.78
C ALA A 91 0.95 11.24 14.62
N TRP A 92 1.78 10.21 14.84
CA TRP A 92 1.41 8.81 14.58
C TRP A 92 1.54 7.93 15.83
N VAL A 93 0.58 7.03 16.00
CA VAL A 93 0.61 5.99 17.03
C VAL A 93 0.63 4.61 16.40
N GLN A 94 1.27 3.65 17.08
CA GLN A 94 1.31 2.25 16.65
C GLN A 94 -0.03 1.55 16.95
N CYS A 95 -0.63 0.95 15.94
CA CYS A 95 -1.75 0.02 16.11
C CYS A 95 -1.18 -1.38 16.32
N ARG A 96 -1.25 -1.88 17.56
CA ARG A 96 -0.75 -3.20 17.93
C ARG A 96 -1.87 -4.23 17.99
N MET A 97 -1.56 -5.46 17.59
CA MET A 97 -2.47 -6.60 17.70
C MET A 97 -1.74 -7.71 18.46
N LEU A 98 -2.35 -8.22 19.53
CA LEU A 98 -1.84 -9.37 20.28
C LEU A 98 -1.89 -10.62 19.38
N THR A 99 -0.85 -11.44 19.43
CA THR A 99 -0.75 -12.68 18.64
C THR A 99 -1.15 -13.93 19.42
N GLY A 100 -1.37 -13.81 20.74
CA GLY A 100 -1.81 -14.91 21.60
C GLY A 100 -0.70 -15.88 22.02
N ASN A 101 0.57 -15.45 21.94
CA ASN A 101 1.77 -16.22 22.31
C ASN A 101 2.61 -15.49 23.37
#